data_AF-A0A2N5ZJ48-F1
#
_entry.id   AF-A0A2N5ZJ48-F1
#
_cell.length_a   1.000
_cell.length_b   1.000
_cell.length_c   1.000
_cell.angle_alpha   90.00
_cell.angle_beta   90.00
_cell.angle_gamma   90.00
#
_symmetry.space_group_name_H-M   'P 1'
#
loop_
_entity.id
_entity.type
_entity.pdbx_description
1 polymer ?
#
loop_
_entity_poly.entity_id
_entity_poly.type
_entity_poly.pdbx_seq_one_letter_code
_entity_poly.pdbx_strand_id
1 'polypeptide(L)'
;QCHINFDEEHKSGAGAQIPAYLGFKIAKNPIPDVKTGFDFVLVRRTLAAPENWDAYKENAYPNFDALPTYNFTTPHNILRWTDRTQVSEGKSCSSNCHVRNEGGTLVNKELYLFQDDLLDWELNATTGITVDGELPESWTNKNN
;
A
#
# COMPACT_ATOMS: atom_id res chain seq x y z
N GLN A 1 12.58 16.47 -8.63
CA GLN A 1 11.64 17.46 -9.19
C GLN A 1 11.22 16.93 -10.58
N CYS A 2 10.18 16.07 -10.68
CA CYS A 2 9.69 15.48 -11.95
C CYS A 2 8.80 16.48 -12.70
N HIS A 3 9.40 17.61 -13.11
CA HIS A 3 8.67 18.78 -13.60
C HIS A 3 7.99 18.50 -14.91
N ILE A 4 6.72 18.83 -14.91
CA ILE A 4 6.01 19.18 -16.10
C ILE A 4 5.53 20.63 -15.87
N ASN A 5 6.06 21.56 -16.67
CA ASN A 5 5.80 23.00 -16.59
C ASN A 5 4.70 23.34 -17.59
N PHE A 6 3.59 23.92 -17.14
CA PHE A 6 2.53 24.35 -18.06
C PHE A 6 2.95 25.55 -18.90
N ASP A 7 3.05 25.36 -20.21
CA ASP A 7 2.70 26.39 -21.19
C ASP A 7 1.62 25.82 -22.14
N GLU A 8 0.78 26.68 -22.72
CA GLU A 8 -0.33 26.27 -23.61
C GLU A 8 0.13 25.63 -24.94
N GLU A 9 1.41 25.75 -25.28
CA GLU A 9 2.02 25.21 -26.50
C GLU A 9 2.48 23.74 -26.30
N HIS A 10 2.83 23.37 -25.06
CA HIS A 10 3.30 22.06 -24.66
C HIS A 10 2.31 21.41 -23.68
N LYS A 11 1.45 20.52 -24.17
CA LYS A 11 0.50 19.73 -23.35
C LYS A 11 1.23 19.03 -22.20
N SER A 12 1.20 19.62 -21.01
CA SER A 12 2.04 19.15 -19.93
C SER A 12 1.43 19.58 -18.58
N GLY A 13 0.99 18.59 -17.78
CA GLY A 13 0.15 18.71 -16.57
C GLY A 13 0.85 19.13 -15.27
N ALA A 14 0.11 19.22 -14.14
CA ALA A 14 0.56 19.74 -12.83
C ALA A 14 1.58 18.86 -12.06
N GLY A 15 2.11 17.83 -12.71
CA GLY A 15 2.85 16.74 -12.08
C GLY A 15 1.93 15.69 -11.46
N ALA A 16 2.53 14.69 -10.82
CA ALA A 16 1.78 13.65 -10.11
C ALA A 16 1.08 14.26 -8.88
N GLN A 17 -0.23 14.07 -8.78
CA GLN A 17 -1.03 14.49 -7.63
C GLN A 17 -0.51 13.91 -6.31
N ILE A 18 0.04 12.70 -6.37
CA ILE A 18 0.72 12.06 -5.25
C ILE A 18 2.23 12.21 -5.45
N PRO A 19 2.96 12.94 -4.58
CA PRO A 19 4.40 13.07 -4.69
C PRO A 19 5.09 11.72 -4.45
N ALA A 20 6.29 11.54 -4.98
CA ALA A 20 7.06 10.33 -4.73
C ALA A 20 7.46 10.22 -3.25
N TYR A 21 7.22 9.06 -2.63
CA TYR A 21 7.58 8.75 -1.25
C TYR A 21 8.06 7.31 -1.12
N LEU A 22 8.86 7.03 -0.09
CA LEU A 22 9.29 5.68 0.24
C LEU A 22 8.25 5.06 1.20
N GLY A 23 7.27 4.36 0.64
CA GLY A 23 6.21 3.71 1.42
C GLY A 23 5.92 2.29 0.97
N PHE A 24 5.86 1.39 1.94
CA PHE A 24 5.46 -0.01 1.75
C PHE A 24 4.38 -0.35 2.76
N LYS A 25 3.45 -1.22 2.35
CA LYS A 25 2.41 -1.78 3.21
C LYS A 25 2.39 -3.30 3.04
N ILE A 26 1.89 -4.02 4.05
CA ILE A 26 1.56 -5.43 3.99
C ILE A 26 0.07 -5.53 3.67
N ALA A 27 -0.27 -6.18 2.57
CA ALA A 27 -1.64 -6.33 2.07
C ALA A 27 -1.92 -7.77 1.68
N LYS A 28 -3.17 -8.12 1.40
CA LYS A 28 -3.49 -9.38 0.74
C LYS A 28 -2.80 -9.42 -0.62
N ASN A 29 -2.42 -10.60 -1.06
CA ASN A 29 -1.74 -10.79 -2.32
C ASN A 29 -2.62 -10.35 -3.51
N PRO A 30 -2.24 -9.29 -4.26
CA PRO A 30 -3.03 -8.82 -5.41
C PRO A 30 -2.88 -9.71 -6.64
N ILE A 31 -1.94 -10.67 -6.64
CA ILE A 31 -1.64 -11.55 -7.77
C ILE A 31 -1.49 -13.01 -7.31
N PRO A 32 -2.51 -13.60 -6.65
CA PRO A 32 -2.42 -14.91 -6.02
C PRO A 32 -2.10 -16.03 -7.01
N ASP A 33 -2.56 -15.91 -8.26
CA ASP A 33 -2.32 -16.88 -9.33
C ASP A 33 -0.86 -16.88 -9.83
N VAL A 34 -0.14 -15.76 -9.67
CA VAL A 34 1.25 -15.59 -10.11
C VAL A 34 2.23 -15.77 -8.95
N LYS A 35 1.88 -15.26 -7.77
CA LYS A 35 2.66 -15.39 -6.54
C LYS A 35 1.95 -16.31 -5.57
N THR A 36 1.96 -17.59 -5.93
CA THR A 36 1.34 -18.65 -5.13
C THR A 36 2.09 -18.86 -3.82
N GLY A 37 1.37 -19.33 -2.79
CA GLY A 37 1.93 -19.69 -1.48
C GLY A 37 2.07 -18.54 -0.47
N PHE A 38 1.59 -17.34 -0.81
CA PHE A 38 1.58 -16.19 0.09
C PHE A 38 0.20 -15.55 0.09
N ASP A 39 -0.45 -15.52 1.26
CA ASP A 39 -1.72 -14.81 1.45
C ASP A 39 -1.51 -13.30 1.60
N PHE A 40 -0.38 -12.93 2.21
CA PHE A 40 0.02 -11.54 2.43
C PHE A 40 1.37 -11.24 1.80
N VAL A 41 1.49 -10.04 1.25
CA VAL A 41 2.67 -9.59 0.52
C VAL A 41 2.95 -8.12 0.79
N LEU A 42 4.17 -7.69 0.47
CA LEU A 42 4.49 -6.28 0.42
C LEU A 42 3.93 -5.65 -0.85
N VAL A 43 3.25 -4.52 -0.69
CA VAL A 43 2.70 -3.68 -1.74
C VAL A 43 3.22 -2.25 -1.61
N ARG A 44 3.26 -1.54 -2.73
CA ARG A 44 3.58 -0.12 -2.82
C ARG A 44 2.47 0.60 -3.57
N ARG A 45 2.15 1.82 -3.15
CA ARG A 45 1.19 2.65 -3.84
C ARG A 45 1.77 3.15 -5.16
N THR A 46 1.00 2.99 -6.23
CA THR A 46 1.28 3.60 -7.53
C THR A 46 0.84 5.06 -7.49
N LEU A 47 1.59 5.94 -8.15
CA LEU A 47 1.26 7.38 -8.25
C LEU A 47 0.15 7.63 -9.28
N ALA A 48 -0.84 6.73 -9.36
CA ALA A 48 -1.95 6.76 -10.29
C ALA A 48 -3.16 7.44 -9.65
N ALA A 49 -3.83 8.30 -10.40
CA ALA A 49 -5.12 8.89 -10.07
C ALA A 49 -6.01 8.89 -11.33
N PRO A 50 -7.36 8.84 -11.18
CA PRO A 50 -8.29 8.83 -12.31
C PRO A 50 -8.05 9.96 -13.33
N GLU A 51 -7.67 11.13 -12.85
CA GLU A 51 -7.50 12.37 -13.59
C GLU A 51 -6.07 12.61 -14.12
N ASN A 52 -5.13 11.68 -13.87
CA ASN A 52 -3.69 11.87 -14.18
C ASN A 52 -3.39 12.36 -15.62
N TRP A 53 -4.26 12.03 -16.58
CA TRP A 53 -4.08 12.34 -18.00
C TRP A 53 -5.15 13.27 -18.57
N ASP A 54 -6.01 13.87 -17.75
CA ASP A 54 -7.11 14.71 -18.24
C ASP A 54 -6.59 15.93 -19.02
N ALA A 55 -5.39 16.42 -18.69
CA ALA A 55 -4.69 17.46 -19.46
C ALA A 55 -4.39 17.05 -20.93
N TYR A 56 -4.31 15.76 -21.21
CA TYR A 56 -4.06 15.22 -22.55
C TYR A 56 -5.35 14.72 -23.22
N LYS A 57 -6.17 14.00 -22.46
CA LYS A 57 -7.44 13.42 -22.86
C LYS A 57 -8.32 13.24 -21.62
N GLU A 58 -9.45 13.92 -21.60
CA GLU A 58 -10.47 13.72 -20.58
C GLU A 58 -10.89 12.25 -20.50
N ASN A 59 -10.98 11.70 -19.28
CA ASN A 59 -11.37 10.32 -19.02
C ASN A 59 -10.48 9.30 -19.76
N ALA A 60 -9.16 9.53 -19.74
CA ALA A 60 -8.19 8.60 -20.32
C ALA A 60 -8.11 7.25 -19.59
N TYR A 61 -8.60 7.17 -18.35
CA TYR A 61 -8.66 5.97 -17.52
C TYR A 61 -10.10 5.49 -17.27
N PRO A 62 -10.84 5.07 -18.31
CA PRO A 62 -12.23 4.65 -18.16
C PRO A 62 -12.38 3.37 -17.32
N ASN A 63 -11.28 2.65 -17.07
CA ASN A 63 -11.22 1.41 -16.30
C ASN A 63 -10.19 1.49 -15.16
N PHE A 64 -10.04 2.66 -14.53
CA PHE A 64 -9.09 2.89 -13.43
C PHE A 64 -9.18 1.80 -12.34
N ASP A 65 -10.40 1.43 -11.96
CA ASP A 65 -10.67 0.44 -10.90
C ASP A 65 -10.37 -1.01 -11.27
N ALA A 66 -9.89 -1.28 -12.50
CA ALA A 66 -9.62 -2.64 -12.95
C ALA A 66 -8.47 -3.33 -12.19
N LEU A 67 -7.57 -2.55 -11.57
CA LEU A 67 -6.45 -3.06 -10.78
C LEU A 67 -6.25 -2.21 -9.52
N PRO A 68 -5.77 -2.79 -8.41
CA PRO A 68 -5.47 -2.03 -7.21
C PRO A 68 -4.43 -0.94 -7.45
N THR A 69 -4.60 0.19 -6.77
CA THR A 69 -3.61 1.28 -6.74
C THR A 69 -2.37 0.92 -5.90
N TYR A 70 -2.39 -0.22 -5.19
CA TYR A 70 -1.27 -0.79 -4.47
C TYR A 70 -0.79 -2.08 -5.15
N ASN A 71 0.41 -2.04 -5.72
CA ASN A 71 0.98 -3.13 -6.51
C ASN A 71 2.04 -3.90 -5.73
N PHE A 72 2.17 -5.19 -6.04
CA PHE A 72 3.21 -6.07 -5.50
C PHE A 72 4.63 -5.49 -5.69
N THR A 73 5.50 -5.58 -4.67
CA THR A 73 6.75 -4.80 -4.59
C THR A 73 7.97 -5.37 -5.33
N THR A 74 7.92 -6.54 -5.95
CA THR A 74 9.07 -7.12 -6.68
C THR A 74 9.47 -6.27 -7.89
N PRO A 75 10.78 -6.13 -8.21
CA PRO A 75 11.91 -6.96 -7.76
C PRO A 75 12.78 -6.37 -6.62
N HIS A 76 12.29 -5.46 -5.80
CA HIS A 76 13.16 -4.84 -4.79
C HIS A 76 13.66 -5.89 -3.78
N ASN A 77 14.98 -5.99 -3.64
CA ASN A 77 15.67 -6.95 -2.79
C ASN A 77 15.30 -6.71 -1.32
N ILE A 78 14.44 -7.56 -0.77
CA ILE A 78 14.07 -7.53 0.64
C ILE A 78 15.15 -8.30 1.40
N LEU A 79 15.91 -7.60 2.23
CA LEU A 79 16.80 -8.24 3.20
C LEU A 79 15.95 -8.87 4.31
N ARG A 80 16.22 -10.13 4.67
CA ARG A 80 15.55 -10.79 5.80
C ARG A 80 15.78 -10.05 7.13
N TRP A 81 16.98 -9.51 7.30
CA TRP A 81 17.40 -8.78 8.49
C TRP A 81 17.64 -7.32 8.15
N THR A 82 16.83 -6.43 8.73
CA THR A 82 16.91 -4.97 8.64
C THR A 82 16.71 -4.38 10.03
N ASP A 83 16.96 -3.09 10.21
CA ASP A 83 16.66 -2.41 11.48
C ASP A 83 15.20 -2.58 11.90
N ARG A 84 14.28 -2.72 10.93
CA ARG A 84 12.86 -3.04 11.21
C ARG A 84 12.69 -4.42 11.84
N THR A 85 13.41 -5.44 11.37
CA THR A 85 13.24 -6.83 11.86
C THR A 85 14.12 -7.17 13.07
N GLN A 86 14.98 -6.24 13.52
CA GLN A 86 15.78 -6.37 14.74
C GLN A 86 14.94 -6.13 15.99
N VAL A 87 15.00 -7.05 16.95
CA VAL A 87 14.20 -7.01 18.18
C VAL A 87 15.11 -7.18 19.40
N SER A 88 14.59 -6.82 20.58
CA SER A 88 15.26 -7.08 21.86
C SER A 88 15.57 -8.57 22.03
N GLU A 89 16.62 -8.90 22.78
CA GLU A 89 16.94 -10.29 23.11
C GLU A 89 15.74 -11.02 23.72
N GLY A 90 15.50 -12.26 23.28
CA GLY A 90 14.36 -13.08 23.72
C GLY A 90 13.03 -12.81 23.03
N LYS A 91 12.92 -11.81 22.14
CA LYS A 91 11.71 -11.56 21.35
C LYS A 91 11.76 -12.24 19.97
N SER A 92 10.60 -12.58 19.44
CA SER A 92 10.45 -13.03 18.05
C SER A 92 10.57 -11.84 17.08
N CYS A 93 11.11 -12.05 15.88
CA CYS A 93 11.16 -11.03 14.82
C CYS A 93 9.77 -10.50 14.43
N SER A 94 8.71 -11.30 14.66
CA SER A 94 7.32 -10.87 14.45
C SER A 94 6.92 -9.70 15.36
N SER A 95 7.62 -9.46 16.47
CA SER A 95 7.31 -8.35 17.39
C SER A 95 7.57 -6.95 16.80
N ASN A 96 8.24 -6.82 15.66
CA ASN A 96 8.32 -5.53 14.96
C ASN A 96 7.49 -5.47 13.67
N CYS A 97 6.83 -6.57 13.31
CA CYS A 97 6.10 -6.67 12.05
C CYS A 97 4.61 -6.88 12.25
N HIS A 98 4.20 -7.74 13.18
CA HIS A 98 2.80 -8.10 13.38
C HIS A 98 2.06 -7.04 14.19
N VAL A 99 0.79 -6.84 13.86
CA VAL A 99 -0.12 -6.02 14.66
C VAL A 99 -0.25 -6.62 16.05
N ARG A 100 -0.22 -5.77 17.07
CA ARG A 100 -0.49 -6.17 18.46
C ARG A 100 -1.34 -5.12 19.16
N ASN A 101 -2.23 -5.58 20.02
CA ASN A 101 -2.95 -4.71 20.92
C ASN A 101 -2.19 -4.57 22.25
N GLU A 102 -1.58 -3.40 22.48
CA GLU A 102 -0.90 -3.06 23.73
C GLU A 102 -1.75 -2.02 24.47
N GLY A 103 -2.57 -2.48 25.42
CA GLY A 103 -3.39 -1.60 26.27
C GLY A 103 -4.51 -0.85 25.55
N GLY A 104 -4.93 -1.30 24.37
CA GLY A 104 -5.89 -0.61 23.50
C GLY A 104 -5.25 0.12 22.33
N THR A 105 -3.92 0.15 22.25
CA THR A 105 -3.18 0.73 21.13
C THR A 105 -2.76 -0.38 20.18
N LEU A 106 -3.12 -0.27 18.89
CA LEU A 106 -2.66 -1.21 17.86
C LEU A 106 -1.26 -0.81 17.39
N VAL A 107 -0.25 -1.48 17.92
CA VAL A 107 1.15 -1.34 17.52
C VAL A 107 1.36 -2.04 16.17
N ASN A 108 2.18 -1.44 15.29
CA ASN A 108 2.46 -1.89 13.92
C ASN A 108 1.26 -1.88 12.96
N LYS A 109 0.11 -1.30 13.34
CA LYS A 109 -1.05 -1.15 12.43
C LYS A 109 -0.63 -0.46 11.13
N GLU A 110 0.24 0.54 11.24
CA GLU A 110 0.70 1.36 10.13
C GLU A 110 1.47 0.58 9.06
N LEU A 111 1.98 -0.62 9.39
CA LEU A 111 2.67 -1.48 8.42
C LEU A 111 1.72 -2.19 7.47
N TYR A 112 0.43 -2.29 7.80
CA TYR A 112 -0.56 -3.00 7.00
C TYR A 112 -1.43 -2.02 6.21
N LEU A 113 -1.98 -2.51 5.10
CA LEU A 113 -2.92 -1.76 4.28
C LEU A 113 -4.35 -2.00 4.80
N PHE A 114 -4.85 -1.07 5.60
CA PHE A 114 -6.26 -1.03 5.99
C PHE A 114 -7.05 -0.17 5.00
N GLN A 115 -8.36 -0.37 4.94
CA GLN A 115 -9.25 0.46 4.14
C GLN A 115 -9.16 1.94 4.53
N ASP A 116 -8.93 2.24 5.81
CA ASP A 116 -8.69 3.59 6.33
C ASP A 116 -7.44 4.28 5.74
N ASP A 117 -6.51 3.53 5.14
CA ASP A 117 -5.32 4.08 4.48
C ASP A 117 -5.60 4.55 3.04
N LEU A 118 -6.76 4.20 2.47
CA LEU A 118 -7.11 4.47 1.07
C LEU A 118 -7.73 5.86 0.92
N LEU A 119 -7.44 6.51 -0.20
CA LEU A 119 -8.21 7.69 -0.62
C LEU A 119 -9.56 7.28 -1.20
N ASP A 120 -10.53 8.20 -1.21
CA ASP A 120 -11.90 7.93 -1.65
C ASP A 120 -11.97 7.27 -3.04
N TRP A 121 -11.14 7.73 -3.98
CA TRP A 121 -11.08 7.19 -5.34
C TRP A 121 -10.30 5.87 -5.47
N GLU A 122 -9.67 5.38 -4.41
CA GLU A 122 -8.98 4.09 -4.39
C GLU A 122 -9.82 2.97 -3.81
N LEU A 123 -10.92 3.30 -3.11
CA LEU A 123 -11.76 2.33 -2.43
C LEU A 123 -12.25 1.25 -3.39
N ASN A 124 -12.82 1.64 -4.53
CA ASN A 124 -13.30 0.69 -5.53
C ASN A 124 -12.20 -0.23 -6.08
N ALA A 125 -11.02 0.35 -6.36
CA ALA A 125 -9.89 -0.36 -6.95
C ALA A 125 -9.17 -1.30 -5.96
N THR A 126 -9.05 -0.89 -4.69
CA THR A 126 -8.04 -1.43 -3.77
C THR A 126 -8.60 -2.10 -2.53
N THR A 127 -9.87 -1.85 -2.15
CA THR A 127 -10.46 -2.51 -0.96
C THR A 127 -10.36 -4.03 -1.00
N GLY A 128 -10.40 -4.64 -2.20
CA GLY A 128 -10.26 -6.10 -2.36
C GLY A 128 -8.96 -6.71 -1.82
N ILE A 129 -7.93 -5.89 -1.58
CA ILE A 129 -6.62 -6.35 -1.06
C ILE A 129 -6.27 -5.80 0.33
N THR A 130 -7.15 -5.03 0.97
CA THR A 130 -6.90 -4.55 2.33
C THR A 130 -7.00 -5.70 3.33
N VAL A 131 -6.48 -5.49 4.54
CA VAL A 131 -6.40 -6.55 5.57
C VAL A 131 -7.55 -6.53 6.58
N ASP A 132 -8.57 -5.70 6.33
CA ASP A 132 -9.74 -5.57 7.19
C ASP A 132 -10.49 -6.91 7.28
N GLY A 133 -10.57 -7.47 8.50
CA GLY A 133 -11.20 -8.77 8.75
C GLY A 133 -10.34 -9.99 8.37
N GLU A 134 -9.10 -9.79 7.91
CA GLU A 134 -8.24 -10.86 7.36
C GLU A 134 -7.09 -11.23 8.30
N LEU A 135 -6.78 -10.35 9.25
CA LEU A 135 -5.80 -10.60 10.30
C LEU A 135 -6.43 -11.42 11.44
N PRO A 136 -5.63 -12.23 12.17
CA PRO A 136 -6.13 -12.97 13.33
C PRO A 136 -6.75 -12.03 14.36
N GLU A 137 -7.94 -12.38 14.86
CA GLU A 137 -8.65 -11.58 15.88
C GLU A 137 -7.81 -11.34 17.14
N SER A 138 -6.95 -12.29 17.50
CA SER A 138 -6.03 -12.18 18.64
C SER A 138 -5.00 -11.06 18.50
N TRP A 139 -4.82 -10.48 17.31
CA TRP A 139 -3.88 -9.38 17.09
C TRP A 139 -4.52 -8.02 17.37
N THR A 140 -5.84 -7.92 17.19
CA THR A 140 -6.60 -6.66 17.28
C THR A 140 -7.43 -6.57 18.56
N ASN A 141 -7.85 -7.69 19.13
CA ASN A 141 -8.58 -7.73 20.39
C ASN A 141 -7.69 -7.33 21.58
N LYS A 142 -8.25 -6.65 22.58
CA LYS A 142 -7.63 -6.60 23.91
C LYS A 142 -7.65 -8.04 24.42
N ASN A 143 -6.48 -8.66 24.61
CA ASN A 143 -6.42 -9.89 25.38
C ASN A 143 -7.08 -9.62 26.74
N ASN A 144 -8.15 -10.35 27.06
CA ASN A 144 -8.77 -10.34 28.39
C ASN A 144 -7.78 -10.81 29.45
#